data_AF-A0A2P6QH55-F1
#
_entry.id   AF-A0A2P6QH55-F1
#
_cell.length_a   1.000
_cell.length_b   1.000
_cell.length_c   1.000
_cell.angle_alpha   90.00
_cell.angle_beta   90.00
_cell.angle_gamma   90.00
#
_symmetry.space_group_name_H-M   'P 1'
#
loop_
_entity.id
_entity.type
_entity.pdbx_description
1 polymer ?
#
loop_
_entity_poly.entity_id
_entity_poly.type
_entity_poly.pdbx_seq_one_letter_code
_entity_poly.pdbx_strand_id
1 'polypeptide(L)'
;MEYTLQLLCQRRGNKTENIMDIQFEEGWLFCNGVLKIPQLNVGMLTESLFRNLIAFEQCYHGISNEITSYAVFMDNLISSQEEMELLCKAKVIGNWLSDEEGCNFFNNLYKGIPRTKF
;
A
#
# COMPACT_ATOMS: atom_id res chain seq x y z
N MET A 1 -6.47 -35.01 -0.84
CA MET A 1 -7.33 -34.14 0.00
C MET A 1 -6.76 -32.73 0.18
N GLU A 2 -5.50 -32.45 -0.20
CA GLU A 2 -4.90 -31.10 -0.10
C GLU A 2 -5.41 -30.09 -1.14
N TYR A 3 -5.68 -30.53 -2.37
CA TYR A 3 -6.16 -29.65 -3.44
C TYR A 3 -7.52 -28.98 -3.14
N THR A 4 -8.37 -29.61 -2.34
CA THR A 4 -9.68 -29.08 -1.94
C THR A 4 -9.58 -27.92 -0.95
N LEU A 5 -8.51 -27.86 -0.14
CA LEU A 5 -8.30 -26.81 0.85
C LEU A 5 -7.79 -25.50 0.20
N GLN A 6 -6.99 -25.61 -0.86
CA GLN A 6 -6.45 -24.45 -1.57
C GLN A 6 -7.54 -23.67 -2.33
N LEU A 7 -8.59 -24.36 -2.77
CA LEU A 7 -9.76 -23.76 -3.44
C LEU A 7 -10.71 -23.03 -2.46
N LEU A 8 -10.67 -23.34 -1.17
CA LEU A 8 -11.52 -22.70 -0.16
C LEU A 8 -10.99 -21.33 0.30
N CYS A 9 -9.71 -21.02 0.09
CA CYS A 9 -9.11 -19.72 0.40
C CYS A 9 -9.42 -18.61 -0.62
N GLN A 10 -10.08 -18.93 -1.74
CA GLN A 10 -10.39 -17.94 -2.77
C GLN A 10 -11.83 -17.42 -2.63
N ARG A 11 -12.07 -16.58 -1.61
CA ARG A 11 -13.24 -15.71 -1.61
C ARG A 11 -13.00 -14.55 -2.57
N ARG A 12 -13.69 -14.60 -3.72
CA ARG A 12 -13.80 -13.49 -4.67
C ARG A 12 -14.68 -12.40 -4.06
N GLY A 13 -14.04 -11.48 -3.34
CA GLY A 13 -14.66 -10.22 -2.96
C GLY A 13 -14.63 -9.26 -4.14
N ASN A 14 -15.80 -8.86 -4.64
CA ASN A 14 -15.92 -7.59 -5.36
C ASN A 14 -16.01 -6.51 -4.27
N LYS A 15 -15.01 -5.62 -4.17
CA LYS A 15 -15.08 -4.50 -3.23
C LYS A 15 -14.24 -3.29 -3.65
N THR A 16 -14.98 -2.18 -3.79
CA THR A 16 -14.66 -0.74 -3.70
C THR A 16 -13.38 -0.16 -4.31
N GLU A 17 -13.59 0.92 -5.07
CA GLU A 17 -12.62 1.81 -5.72
C GLU A 17 -11.81 2.69 -4.72
N ASN A 18 -11.59 2.23 -3.48
CA ASN A 18 -10.81 2.96 -2.47
C ASN A 18 -9.43 2.30 -2.31
N ILE A 19 -8.38 3.05 -2.64
CA ILE A 19 -6.99 2.61 -2.54
C ILE A 19 -6.54 2.28 -1.11
N MET A 20 -7.27 2.76 -0.10
CA MET A 20 -6.97 2.56 1.33
C MET A 20 -7.76 1.40 1.98
N ASP A 21 -8.59 0.66 1.24
CA ASP A 21 -9.39 -0.47 1.77
C ASP A 21 -8.51 -1.72 2.01
N ILE A 22 -7.57 -1.61 2.94
CA ILE A 22 -6.68 -2.69 3.37
C ILE A 22 -7.43 -3.61 4.32
N GLN A 23 -7.42 -4.91 4.05
CA GLN A 23 -8.14 -5.91 4.83
C GLN A 23 -7.16 -6.99 5.32
N PHE A 24 -7.25 -7.34 6.59
CA PHE A 24 -6.50 -8.47 7.15
C PHE A 24 -7.45 -9.64 7.39
N GLU A 25 -7.18 -10.75 6.72
CA GLU A 25 -7.89 -12.00 6.95
C GLU A 25 -7.07 -12.84 7.92
N GLU A 26 -7.68 -13.17 9.07
CA GLU A 26 -7.03 -13.99 10.08
C GLU A 26 -6.64 -15.36 9.52
N GLY A 27 -5.45 -15.80 9.89
CA GLY A 27 -4.99 -17.14 9.60
C GLY A 27 -5.77 -18.17 10.42
N TRP A 28 -5.96 -19.36 9.87
CA TRP A 28 -6.46 -20.50 10.64
C TRP A 28 -5.30 -21.33 11.20
N LEU A 29 -5.58 -22.34 12.03
CA LEU A 29 -4.62 -23.09 12.87
C LEU A 29 -3.26 -23.47 12.23
N PHE A 30 -3.20 -23.64 10.89
CA PHE A 30 -1.99 -24.00 10.13
C PHE A 30 -1.71 -23.05 8.94
N CYS A 31 -2.35 -21.88 8.90
CA CYS A 31 -2.24 -20.92 7.80
C CYS A 31 -1.91 -19.55 8.36
N ASN A 32 -1.00 -18.84 7.69
CA ASN A 32 -0.73 -17.44 8.01
C ASN A 32 -1.93 -16.57 7.63
N GLY A 33 -2.09 -15.45 8.32
CA GLY A 33 -3.05 -14.42 7.93
C GLY A 33 -2.69 -13.82 6.57
N VAL A 34 -3.69 -13.33 5.86
CA VAL A 34 -3.54 -12.74 4.52
C VAL A 34 -3.88 -11.27 4.60
N LEU A 35 -2.90 -10.43 4.27
CA LEU A 35 -3.09 -9.01 4.10
C LEU A 35 -3.49 -8.71 2.65
N LYS A 36 -4.73 -8.25 2.45
CA LYS A 36 -5.26 -7.83 1.15
C LYS A 36 -5.14 -6.33 1.03
N ILE A 37 -4.36 -5.90 0.03
CA ILE A 37 -4.13 -4.50 -0.30
C ILE A 37 -4.72 -4.25 -1.69
N PRO A 38 -5.57 -3.21 -1.87
CA PRO A 38 -6.05 -2.81 -3.19
C PRO A 38 -4.90 -2.47 -4.13
N GLN A 39 -5.09 -2.71 -5.43
CA GLN A 39 -4.06 -2.34 -6.41
C GLN A 39 -3.90 -0.81 -6.48
N LEU A 40 -2.69 -0.33 -6.25
CA LEU A 40 -2.31 1.06 -6.48
C LEU A 40 -1.54 1.18 -7.79
N ASN A 41 -2.03 2.00 -8.71
CA ASN A 41 -1.29 2.34 -9.92
C ASN A 41 -0.39 3.56 -9.66
N VAL A 42 0.92 3.34 -9.70
CA VAL A 42 1.92 4.39 -9.52
C VAL A 42 2.37 4.86 -10.89
N GLY A 43 2.22 6.16 -11.15
CA GLY A 43 2.66 6.82 -12.37
C GLY A 43 3.13 8.25 -12.08
N MET A 44 3.42 9.00 -13.14
CA MET A 44 4.07 10.32 -13.04
C MET A 44 3.32 11.35 -12.17
N LEU A 45 1.99 11.29 -12.11
CA LEU A 45 1.17 12.25 -11.35
C LEU A 45 0.90 11.81 -9.91
N THR A 46 1.11 10.52 -9.62
CA THR A 46 0.74 9.93 -8.33
C THR A 46 1.57 10.56 -7.19
N GLU A 47 2.83 10.95 -7.45
CA GLU A 47 3.71 11.49 -6.42
C GLU A 47 3.23 12.88 -5.97
N SER A 48 3.01 13.76 -6.95
CA SER A 48 2.49 15.11 -6.71
C SER A 48 1.13 15.09 -6.01
N LEU A 49 0.27 14.13 -6.36
CA LEU A 49 -1.02 13.96 -5.71
C LEU A 49 -0.86 13.62 -4.22
N PHE A 50 -0.10 12.57 -3.89
CA PHE A 50 0.12 12.17 -2.48
C PHE A 50 0.78 13.27 -1.66
N ARG A 51 1.80 13.96 -2.22
CA ARG A 51 2.45 15.09 -1.54
C ARG A 51 1.47 16.21 -1.24
N ASN A 52 0.60 16.57 -2.18
CA ASN A 52 -0.39 17.61 -1.99
C ASN A 52 -1.44 17.22 -0.93
N LEU A 53 -1.86 15.95 -0.91
CA LEU A 53 -2.80 15.45 0.09
C LEU A 53 -2.17 15.43 1.49
N ILE A 54 -0.92 14.97 1.63
CA ILE A 54 -0.19 15.01 2.90
C ILE A 54 0.00 16.45 3.37
N ALA A 55 0.37 17.37 2.47
CA ALA A 55 0.48 18.79 2.81
C ALA A 55 -0.87 19.37 3.27
N PHE A 56 -1.97 18.95 2.63
CA PHE A 56 -3.32 19.33 3.04
C PHE A 56 -3.65 18.82 4.45
N GLU A 57 -3.41 17.55 4.77
CA GLU A 57 -3.58 17.00 6.14
C GLU A 57 -2.78 17.79 7.18
N GLN A 58 -1.56 18.21 6.83
CA GLN A 58 -0.67 18.91 7.77
C GLN A 58 -0.98 20.39 7.96
N CYS A 59 -1.58 21.05 6.97
CA CYS A 59 -1.91 22.47 7.04
C CYS A 59 -3.21 22.75 7.81
N TYR A 60 -4.10 21.77 7.91
CA TYR A 60 -5.43 21.95 8.49
C TYR A 60 -5.61 21.16 9.79
N HIS A 61 -5.81 21.89 10.90
CA HIS A 61 -6.10 21.27 12.19
C HIS A 61 -7.46 20.56 12.17
N GLY A 62 -7.51 19.34 12.72
CA GLY A 62 -8.73 18.54 12.82
C GLY A 62 -9.01 17.61 11.65
N ILE A 63 -8.12 17.53 10.65
CA ILE A 63 -8.15 16.50 9.61
C ILE A 63 -7.41 15.25 10.10
N SER A 64 -7.96 14.08 9.79
CA SER A 64 -7.31 12.79 10.05
C SER A 64 -6.10 12.59 9.15
N ASN A 65 -5.04 11.96 9.66
CA ASN A 65 -3.81 11.71 8.91
C ASN A 65 -3.90 10.43 8.05
N GLU A 66 -5.05 10.12 7.45
CA GLU A 66 -5.30 8.83 6.79
C GLU A 66 -4.36 8.59 5.61
N ILE A 67 -4.17 9.61 4.76
CA ILE A 67 -3.28 9.55 3.60
C ILE A 67 -1.84 9.44 4.06
N THR A 68 -1.44 10.21 5.07
CA THR A 68 -0.08 10.12 5.60
C THR A 68 0.19 8.76 6.24
N SER A 69 -0.75 8.22 7.01
CA SER A 69 -0.65 6.87 7.59
C SER A 69 -0.57 5.79 6.52
N TYR A 70 -1.37 5.90 5.45
CA TYR A 70 -1.29 4.99 4.30
C TYR A 70 0.08 5.07 3.61
N ALA A 71 0.60 6.28 3.36
CA ALA A 71 1.91 6.46 2.73
C ALA A 71 3.05 5.86 3.57
N VAL A 72 3.03 6.06 4.88
CA VAL A 72 4.00 5.46 5.81
C VAL A 72 3.86 3.94 5.87
N PHE A 73 2.63 3.42 5.85
CA PHE A 73 2.38 1.98 5.83
C PHE A 73 2.95 1.33 4.56
N MET A 74 2.68 1.91 3.38
CA MET A 74 3.20 1.40 2.10
C MET A 74 4.72 1.50 2.04
N ASP A 75 5.31 2.56 2.57
CA ASP A 75 6.76 2.72 2.65
C ASP A 75 7.43 1.63 3.52
N ASN A 76 6.83 1.31 4.67
CA ASN A 76 7.32 0.22 5.52
C ASN A 76 7.19 -1.17 4.87
N LEU A 77 6.27 -1.35 3.93
CA LEU A 77 6.14 -2.58 3.13
C LEU A 77 7.16 -2.66 2.00
N ILE A 78 7.69 -1.52 1.54
CA ILE A 78 8.57 -1.40 0.37
C ILE A 78 9.91 -0.81 0.83
N SER A 79 10.63 -1.59 1.63
CA SER A 79 11.94 -1.20 2.15
C SER A 79 13.08 -1.54 1.18
N SER A 80 12.81 -2.38 0.18
CA SER A 80 13.78 -2.89 -0.78
C SER A 80 13.19 -3.08 -2.18
N GLN A 81 14.07 -3.19 -3.18
CA GLN A 81 13.68 -3.51 -4.55
C GLN A 81 13.03 -4.89 -4.68
N GLU A 82 13.48 -5.86 -3.87
CA GLU A 82 12.92 -7.21 -3.84
C GLU A 82 11.45 -7.19 -3.39
N GLU A 83 11.12 -6.39 -2.36
CA GLU A 83 9.75 -6.23 -1.89
C GLU A 83 8.86 -5.51 -2.91
N MET A 84 9.40 -4.48 -3.59
CA MET A 84 8.71 -3.82 -4.69
C MET A 84 8.37 -4.83 -5.81
N GLU A 85 9.34 -5.63 -6.25
CA GLU A 85 9.12 -6.65 -7.27
C GLU A 85 8.06 -7.68 -6.85
N LEU A 86 8.08 -8.10 -5.58
CA LEU A 86 7.08 -9.03 -5.04
C LEU A 86 5.68 -8.42 -5.08
N LEU A 87 5.53 -7.16 -4.70
CA LEU A 87 4.25 -6.45 -4.70
C LEU A 87 3.74 -6.17 -6.13
N CYS A 88 4.64 -5.92 -7.08
CA CYS A 88 4.31 -5.86 -8.52
C CYS A 88 3.83 -7.21 -9.05
N LYS A 89 4.53 -8.31 -8.72
CA LYS A 89 4.13 -9.68 -9.09
C LYS A 89 2.78 -10.07 -8.47
N ALA A 90 2.52 -9.64 -7.24
CA ALA A 90 1.25 -9.82 -6.54
C ALA A 90 0.12 -8.88 -7.04
N LYS A 91 0.42 -7.97 -7.97
CA LYS A 91 -0.49 -6.94 -8.52
C LYS A 91 -1.05 -5.99 -7.46
N VAL A 92 -0.32 -5.81 -6.35
CA VAL A 92 -0.61 -4.77 -5.37
C VAL A 92 -0.14 -3.41 -5.90
N ILE A 93 0.98 -3.39 -6.63
CA ILE A 93 1.49 -2.18 -7.28
C ILE A 93 1.46 -2.37 -8.79
N GLY A 94 0.69 -1.51 -9.47
CA GLY A 94 0.77 -1.35 -10.91
C GLY A 94 1.81 -0.28 -11.22
N ASN A 95 3.07 -0.68 -11.38
CA ASN A 95 4.15 0.25 -11.68
C ASN A 95 4.12 0.65 -13.17
N TRP A 96 3.85 1.93 -13.45
CA TRP A 96 4.01 2.52 -14.80
C TRP A 96 5.33 3.30 -14.92
N LEU A 97 6.18 3.23 -13.89
CA LEU A 97 7.53 3.77 -13.84
C LEU A 97 8.54 2.61 -13.90
N SER A 98 9.84 2.92 -13.90
CA SER A 98 10.87 1.89 -13.68
C SER A 98 10.82 1.36 -12.24
N ASP A 99 11.37 0.16 -11.99
CA ASP A 99 11.39 -0.44 -10.64
C ASP A 99 12.16 0.42 -9.62
N GLU A 100 13.24 1.07 -10.06
CA GLU A 100 14.03 2.00 -9.24
C GLU A 100 13.24 3.26 -8.84
N GLU A 101 12.51 3.85 -9.80
CA GLU A 101 11.66 5.01 -9.54
C GLU A 101 10.48 4.66 -8.62
N GLY A 102 9.91 3.46 -8.77
CA GLY A 102 8.86 2.95 -7.89
C GLY A 102 9.33 2.78 -6.44
N CYS A 103 10.52 2.20 -6.21
CA CYS A 103 11.05 2.04 -4.85
C CYS A 103 11.32 3.39 -4.17
N ASN A 104 11.84 4.34 -4.95
CA ASN A 104 12.12 5.68 -4.46
C ASN A 104 10.86 6.53 -4.27
N PHE A 105 9.74 6.18 -4.91
CA PHE A 105 8.48 6.91 -4.82
C PHE A 105 8.04 7.12 -3.36
N PHE A 106 7.81 6.02 -2.63
CA PHE A 106 7.27 6.06 -1.27
C PHE A 106 8.25 6.69 -0.28
N ASN A 107 9.53 6.33 -0.39
CA ASN A 107 10.61 6.89 0.42
C ASN A 107 10.71 8.41 0.31
N ASN A 108 10.35 8.97 -0.85
CA ASN A 108 10.44 10.40 -1.09
C ASN A 108 9.17 11.18 -0.69
N LEU A 109 8.01 10.54 -0.53
CA LEU A 109 6.71 11.22 -0.31
C LEU A 109 6.71 12.17 0.89
N TYR A 110 7.38 11.77 1.97
CA TYR A 110 7.41 12.50 3.24
C TYR A 110 8.81 13.03 3.58
N LYS A 111 9.73 13.03 2.61
CA LYS A 111 11.08 13.57 2.78
C LYS A 111 10.99 15.07 3.08
N GLY A 112 11.45 15.48 4.27
CA GLY A 112 11.32 16.85 4.78
C GLY A 112 10.17 17.05 5.77
N ILE A 113 9.35 16.03 6.03
CA ILE A 113 8.32 16.05 7.06
C ILE A 113 8.92 15.53 8.38
N PRO A 114 8.86 16.29 9.48
CA PRO A 114 9.32 15.80 10.78
C PRO A 114 8.51 14.56 11.21
N ARG A 115 9.20 13.44 11.47
CA ARG A 115 8.58 12.20 11.98
C ARG A 115 7.90 12.36 13.35
N THR A 116 8.07 13.50 14.01
CA THR A 116 7.57 13.77 15.37
C THR A 116 6.09 14.15 15.44
N LYS A 117 5.33 14.01 14.34
CA LYS A 117 3.87 14.23 14.30
C LYS A 117 3.05 12.93 14.18
N PHE A 118 3.68 11.77 14.35
CA PHE A 118 3.02 10.47 14.32
C PHE A 118 3.15 9.76 15.67
#